data_AF-A0AAJ1B9L7-F1
#
_entry.id   AF-A0AAJ1B9L7-F1
#
_cell.length_a   1.000
_cell.length_b   1.000
_cell.length_c   1.000
_cell.angle_alpha   90.00
_cell.angle_beta   90.00
_cell.angle_gamma   90.00
#
_symmetry.space_group_name_H-M   'P 1'
#
loop_
_entity.id
_entity.type
_entity.pdbx_description
1 polymer ?
#
loop_
_entity_poly.entity_id
_entity_poly.type
_entity_poly.pdbx_seq_one_letter_code
_entity_poly.pdbx_strand_id
1 'polypeptide(L)' 'MWRDTDAVGSWSWSGGERRETNATVYSHGAEAELLVNGRSYGRKTAKECKIVFKNGRYEEGTITAVSYDVQG' A
#
# COMPACT_ATOMS: atom_id res chain seq x y z
N MET A 1 0.17 11.44 -23.46
CA MET A 1 -0.69 11.49 -22.27
C MET A 1 0.12 10.92 -21.11
N TRP A 2 0.44 11.73 -20.08
CA TRP A 2 1.27 11.31 -18.94
C TRP A 2 0.37 11.05 -17.73
N ARG A 3 0.06 9.79 -17.44
CA ARG A 3 -0.56 9.30 -16.19
C ARG A 3 -0.07 7.88 -15.93
N ASP A 4 0.50 7.63 -14.75
CA ASP A 4 1.00 6.30 -14.37
C ASP A 4 -0.09 5.42 -13.74
N THR A 5 -0.95 6.00 -12.89
CA THR A 5 -2.09 5.30 -12.27
C THR A 5 -3.24 6.26 -11.98
N ASP A 6 -4.47 5.73 -11.86
CA ASP A 6 -5.64 6.44 -11.31
C ASP A 6 -5.74 6.29 -9.77
N ALA A 7 -4.59 6.12 -9.10
CA ALA A 7 -4.55 5.95 -7.65
C ALA A 7 -4.99 7.23 -6.94
N VAL A 8 -5.84 7.08 -5.93
CA VAL A 8 -6.28 8.18 -5.06
C VAL A 8 -5.53 8.06 -3.74
N GLY A 9 -4.97 9.17 -3.24
CA GLY A 9 -4.31 9.26 -1.94
C GLY A 9 -5.30 9.24 -0.76
N SER A 10 -6.33 8.38 -0.82
CA SER A 10 -7.35 8.24 0.21
C SER A 10 -7.63 6.77 0.49
N TRP A 11 -7.87 6.47 1.75
CA TRP A 11 -8.26 5.15 2.25
C TRP A 11 -9.73 5.15 2.73
N SER A 12 -10.55 6.06 2.21
CA SER A 12 -11.98 6.14 2.55
C SER A 12 -12.83 5.73 1.35
N TRP A 13 -13.15 4.45 1.26
CA TRP A 13 -13.96 3.87 0.18
C TRP A 13 -15.31 3.39 0.73
N SER A 14 -16.30 4.29 0.79
CA SER A 14 -17.64 3.96 1.29
C SER A 14 -18.33 2.91 0.40
N GLY A 15 -18.77 1.80 0.97
CA GLY A 15 -19.41 0.68 0.25
C GLY A 15 -18.43 -0.26 -0.49
N GLY A 16 -17.12 -0.13 -0.21
CA GLY A 16 -16.05 -0.91 -0.84
C GLY A 16 -15.59 -2.15 -0.08
N GLU A 17 -16.19 -2.51 1.06
CA GLU A 17 -15.71 -3.50 2.06
C GLU A 17 -15.45 -4.95 1.58
N ARG A 18 -15.54 -5.23 0.28
CA ARG A 18 -15.14 -6.50 -0.34
C ARG A 18 -14.50 -6.36 -1.71
N ARG A 19 -14.23 -5.15 -2.18
CA ARG A 19 -13.59 -4.94 -3.48
C ARG A 19 -12.10 -5.19 -3.36
N GLU A 20 -11.57 -5.89 -4.35
CA GLU A 20 -10.13 -6.05 -4.51
C GLU A 20 -9.50 -4.67 -4.64
N THR A 21 -8.67 -4.34 -3.67
CA THR A 21 -8.02 -3.04 -3.54
C THR A 21 -6.53 -3.24 -3.72
N ASN A 22 -5.99 -2.53 -4.69
CA ASN A 22 -4.55 -2.47 -4.92
C ASN A 22 -4.02 -1.25 -4.18
N ALA A 23 -3.13 -1.46 -3.21
CA ALA A 23 -2.44 -0.38 -2.54
C ALA A 23 -1.05 -0.23 -3.16
N THR A 24 -0.70 0.99 -3.57
CA THR A 24 0.64 1.31 -4.06
C THR A 24 1.33 2.20 -3.04
N VAL A 25 2.47 1.74 -2.53
CA VAL A 25 3.35 2.49 -1.63
C VAL A 25 4.53 2.97 -2.44
N TYR A 26 4.80 4.26 -2.38
CA TYR A 26 6.04 4.84 -2.89
C TYR A 26 6.97 5.12 -1.71
N SER A 27 8.17 4.56 -1.73
CA SER A 27 9.16 4.74 -0.67
C SER A 27 10.59 4.68 -1.21
N HIS A 28 11.49 5.42 -0.57
CA HIS A 28 12.94 5.32 -0.76
C HIS A 28 13.60 4.17 0.03
N GLY A 29 12.86 3.52 0.93
CA GLY A 29 13.33 2.35 1.66
C GLY A 29 13.62 1.17 0.75
N ALA A 30 14.51 0.29 1.19
CA ALA A 30 14.78 -0.98 0.52
C ALA A 30 13.54 -1.89 0.54
N GLU A 31 12.78 -1.83 1.63
CA GLU A 31 11.52 -2.56 1.79
C GLU A 31 10.44 -1.66 2.37
N ALA A 32 9.17 -2.04 2.17
CA ALA A 32 8.09 -1.49 2.96
C ALA A 32 7.10 -2.57 3.39
N GLU A 33 6.47 -2.34 4.53
CA GLU A 33 5.38 -3.14 5.06
C GLU A 33 4.10 -2.31 5.06
N LEU A 34 3.03 -2.96 4.62
CA LEU A 34 1.71 -2.37 4.65
C LEU A 34 0.95 -2.89 5.87
N LEU A 35 0.47 -1.98 6.69
CA LEU A 35 -0.39 -2.28 7.83
C LEU A 35 -1.79 -1.72 7.53
N VAL A 36 -2.81 -2.55 7.70
CA VAL A 36 -4.21 -2.13 7.64
C VAL A 36 -4.81 -2.41 9.01
N ASN A 37 -5.29 -1.38 9.71
CA ASN A 37 -5.79 -1.48 11.08
C ASN A 37 -4.79 -2.14 12.04
N GLY A 38 -3.50 -1.88 11.85
CA GLY A 38 -2.40 -2.49 12.62
C GLY A 38 -2.08 -3.94 12.25
N ARG A 39 -2.80 -4.55 11.30
CA ARG A 39 -2.52 -5.90 10.80
C ARG A 39 -1.58 -5.83 9.59
N SER A 40 -0.50 -6.58 9.63
CA SER A 40 0.42 -6.68 8.50
C SER A 40 -0.20 -7.40 7.32
N TYR A 41 -0.24 -6.70 6.18
CA TYR A 41 -0.55 -7.25 4.85
C TYR A 41 0.71 -7.77 4.14
N GLY A 42 1.84 -7.78 4.85
CA GLY A 42 3.12 -8.29 4.40
C GLY A 42 4.13 -7.20 4.12
N ARG A 43 5.39 -7.63 4.07
CA ARG A 43 6.54 -6.83 3.68
C ARG A 43 6.97 -7.18 2.26
N LYS A 44 7.33 -6.17 1.48
CA LYS A 44 7.81 -6.33 0.10
C LYS A 44 8.97 -5.38 -0.16
N THR A 45 9.94 -5.86 -0.94
CA THR A 45 11.06 -5.06 -1.42
C THR A 45 10.58 -4.01 -2.43
N ALA A 46 11.10 -2.80 -2.30
CA ALA A 46 10.84 -1.72 -3.24
C ALA A 46 11.53 -2.00 -4.59
N LYS A 47 10.78 -1.84 -5.68
CA LYS A 47 11.35 -1.84 -7.02
C LYS A 47 11.08 -0.47 -7.64
N GLU A 48 12.14 0.25 -8.02
CA GLU A 48 12.02 1.60 -8.58
C GLU A 48 11.22 2.55 -7.65
N CYS A 49 11.48 2.46 -6.34
CA CYS A 49 10.77 3.20 -5.29
C CYS A 49 9.25 2.93 -5.22
N LYS A 50 8.75 1.87 -5.86
CA LYS A 50 7.33 1.51 -5.94
C LYS A 50 7.11 0.10 -5.42
N ILE A 51 6.08 -0.05 -4.59
CA ILE A 51 5.64 -1.34 -4.05
C ILE A 51 4.14 -1.44 -4.27
N VAL A 52 3.70 -2.50 -4.95
CA VAL A 52 2.28 -2.74 -5.23
C VAL A 52 1.82 -3.95 -4.43
N PHE A 53 0.90 -3.72 -3.50
CA PHE A 53 0.18 -4.75 -2.78
C PHE A 53 -1.11 -5.06 -3.56
N LYS A 54 -1.10 -6.19 -4.26
CA LYS A 54 -2.25 -6.68 -5.03
C LYS A 54 -3.15 -7.57 -4.16
N ASN A 55 -4.43 -7.63 -4.51
CA ASN A 55 -5.43 -8.50 -3.89
C ASN A 55 -5.70 -8.20 -2.41
N GLY A 56 -5.48 -6.94 -1.97
CA GLY A 56 -5.92 -6.52 -0.66
C GLY A 56 -7.43 -6.47 -0.59
N ARG A 57 -8.04 -6.91 0.51
CA ARG A 57 -9.42 -6.53 0.82
C ARG A 57 -9.41 -5.18 1.50
N TYR A 58 -10.22 -4.26 1.02
CA TYR A 58 -10.45 -3.01 1.73
C TYR A 58 -11.10 -3.32 3.09
N GLU A 59 -10.48 -2.80 4.14
CA GLU A 59 -11.04 -2.74 5.49
C GLU A 59 -11.11 -1.26 5.86
N GLU A 60 -12.24 -0.81 6.41
CA GLU A 60 -12.34 0.55 6.91
C GLU A 60 -11.34 0.78 8.03
N GLY A 61 -10.82 2.01 8.13
CA GLY A 61 -9.94 2.42 9.22
C GLY A 61 -8.64 3.01 8.69
N THR A 62 -7.50 2.59 9.27
CA THR A 62 -6.21 3.25 9.02
C THR A 62 -5.26 2.34 8.25
N ILE A 63 -4.74 2.87 7.14
CA ILE A 63 -3.63 2.27 6.41
C ILE A 63 -2.32 2.96 6.82
N THR A 64 -1.28 2.18 7.10
CA THR A 64 0.05 2.68 7.45
C THR A 64 1.09 1.96 6.62
N ALA A 65 1.97 2.71 5.98
CA ALA A 65 3.13 2.17 5.29
C ALA A 65 4.37 2.40 6.16
N VAL A 66 5.05 1.32 6.54
CA VAL A 66 6.32 1.39 7.26
C VAL A 66 7.43 1.13 6.25
N SER A 67 8.34 2.10 6.11
CA SER A 67 9.51 1.97 5.25
C SER A 67 10.70 1.47 6.06
N TYR A 68 11.41 0.48 5.54
CA TYR A 68 12.64 -0.07 6.10
C TYR A 68 13.80 0.26 5.19
N ASP A 69 14.96 0.61 5.77
CA ASP A 69 16.18 0.83 5.00
C ASP A 69 16.93 -0.50 4.79
N VAL A 70 18.16 -0.45 4.26
CA VAL A 70 18.96 -1.66 4.01
C VAL A 70 19.40 -2.39 5.28
N GLN A 71 19.26 -1.76 6.46
CA GLN A 71 19.61 -2.32 7.76
C GLN A 71 18.38 -2.85 8.52
N GLY A 72 17.17 -2.61 8.01
CA GLY A 72 15.90 -2.98 8.64
C GLY A 72 15.29 -1.79 9.37
#